data_AF-A0A7K2Y599-F1
#
_entry.id   AF-A0A7K2Y599-F1
#
_cell.length_a   1.000
_cell.length_b   1.000
_cell.length_c   1.000
_cell.angle_alpha   90.00
_cell.angle_beta   90.00
_cell.angle_gamma   90.00
#
_symmetry.space_group_name_H-M   'P 1'
#
loop_
_entity.id
_entity.type
_entity.pdbx_description
1 polymer ?
#
loop_
_entity_poly.entity_id
_entity_poly.type
_entity_poly.pdbx_seq_one_letter_code
_entity_poly.pdbx_strand_id
1 'polypeptide(L)'
;MIEQAYVQAGDKTTPTVKDIKARISTAVDATTGTALERLKCWLQMPGDSTFAKMLDSDCQVRAKRVGGLLSPGTGGLYEPSDLSVALGVPAKWTAVDTAVKADRAAYVNGSTGHVGGAQSKFNNERNIGFHVIVFLAVGKESDGRGYYLGFDPDTSATTESRAAWKALVTGETETKPQDFTAEKSLEVITSMMLGSAEGGFGPLVRKYYVDTTKAFPKIIRA
;
A
#
# COMPACT_ATOMS: atom_id res chain seq x y z
N MET A 1 -13.02 -11.76 5.66
CA MET A 1 -12.35 -10.69 6.41
C MET A 1 -10.86 -10.85 6.21
N ILE A 2 -10.12 -9.77 6.00
CA ILE A 2 -8.66 -9.80 5.96
C ILE A 2 -8.15 -9.17 7.25
N GLU A 3 -7.30 -9.90 7.97
CA GLU A 3 -6.58 -9.40 9.13
C GLU A 3 -5.30 -8.69 8.66
N GLN A 4 -4.95 -7.60 9.34
CA GLN A 4 -3.72 -6.85 9.10
C GLN A 4 -2.90 -6.74 10.38
N ALA A 5 -1.57 -6.79 10.24
CA ALA A 5 -0.64 -6.58 11.36
C ALA A 5 0.58 -5.78 10.92
N TYR A 6 1.33 -5.27 11.91
CA TYR A 6 2.63 -4.64 11.66
C TYR A 6 3.68 -5.68 11.30
N VAL A 7 4.61 -5.27 10.45
CA VAL A 7 5.87 -6.00 10.24
C VAL A 7 6.74 -5.80 11.47
N GLN A 8 7.23 -6.90 12.03
CA GLN A 8 8.06 -6.97 13.22
C GLN A 8 9.52 -7.23 12.85
N ALA A 9 10.42 -6.79 13.71
CA ALA A 9 11.83 -7.16 13.62
C ALA A 9 11.96 -8.69 13.76
N GLY A 10 12.44 -9.36 12.70
CA GLY A 10 12.58 -10.81 12.65
C GLY A 10 11.64 -11.51 11.67
N ASP A 11 10.66 -10.80 11.11
CA ASP A 11 9.81 -11.34 10.06
C ASP A 11 10.62 -11.80 8.85
N LYS A 12 10.32 -13.01 8.37
CA LYS A 12 10.98 -13.60 7.20
C LYS A 12 10.03 -13.59 6.02
N THR A 13 10.46 -12.90 4.97
CA THR A 13 9.71 -12.80 3.72
C THR A 13 10.55 -13.23 2.53
N THR A 14 9.89 -13.54 1.43
CA THR A 14 10.48 -13.70 0.10
C THR A 14 9.70 -12.79 -0.85
N PRO A 15 10.33 -11.73 -1.37
CA PRO A 15 11.72 -11.26 -1.15
C PRO A 15 11.93 -10.76 0.30
N THR A 16 13.18 -10.60 0.76
CA THR A 16 13.42 -10.26 2.18
C THR A 16 12.96 -8.84 2.52
N VAL A 17 12.60 -8.60 3.78
CA VAL A 17 12.23 -7.25 4.28
C VAL A 17 13.32 -6.23 3.93
N LYS A 18 14.60 -6.59 4.10
CA LYS A 18 15.74 -5.75 3.75
C LYS A 18 15.75 -5.39 2.27
N ASP A 19 15.55 -6.36 1.38
CA ASP A 19 15.54 -6.12 -0.06
C ASP A 19 14.37 -5.23 -0.48
N ILE A 20 13.18 -5.45 0.10
CA ILE A 20 12.00 -4.61 -0.16
C ILE A 20 12.23 -3.17 0.32
N LYS A 21 12.81 -2.97 1.51
CA LYS A 21 13.16 -1.63 2.01
C LYS A 21 14.15 -0.93 1.09
N ALA A 22 15.20 -1.63 0.66
CA ALA A 22 16.19 -1.09 -0.28
C ALA A 22 15.54 -0.69 -1.61
N ARG A 23 14.67 -1.54 -2.18
CA ARG A 23 13.92 -1.23 -3.41
C ARG A 23 13.04 0.00 -3.27
N ILE A 24 12.28 0.10 -2.18
CA ILE A 24 11.44 1.26 -1.92
C ILE A 24 12.31 2.52 -1.78
N SER A 25 13.40 2.47 -1.00
CA SER A 25 14.32 3.61 -0.85
C SER A 25 14.84 4.08 -2.20
N THR A 26 15.41 3.18 -3.01
CA THR A 26 15.92 3.49 -4.34
C THR A 26 14.84 4.08 -5.26
N ALA A 27 13.64 3.51 -5.26
CA ALA A 27 12.54 3.99 -6.09
C ALA A 27 12.03 5.37 -5.64
N VAL A 28 11.95 5.62 -4.33
CA VAL A 28 11.56 6.91 -3.76
C VAL A 28 12.59 7.97 -4.12
N ASP A 29 13.88 7.68 -3.97
CA ASP A 29 14.98 8.59 -4.31
C ASP A 29 15.00 8.93 -5.81
N ALA A 30 14.70 7.94 -6.66
CA ALA A 30 14.61 8.11 -8.11
C ALA A 30 13.35 8.86 -8.58
N THR A 31 12.37 9.12 -7.71
CA THR A 31 11.14 9.82 -8.09
C THR A 31 11.44 11.30 -8.31
N THR A 32 11.29 11.77 -9.54
CA THR A 32 11.52 13.18 -9.92
C THR A 32 10.21 13.99 -9.93
N GLY A 33 10.33 15.31 -10.09
CA GLY A 33 9.23 16.26 -10.11
C GLY A 33 9.14 17.13 -8.87
N THR A 34 8.10 17.97 -8.83
CA THR A 34 7.72 18.81 -7.69
C THR A 34 7.39 17.98 -6.44
N ALA A 35 7.38 18.61 -5.27
CA ALA A 35 7.00 17.95 -4.03
C ALA A 35 5.62 17.29 -4.11
N LEU A 36 4.65 17.97 -4.73
CA LEU A 36 3.31 17.43 -4.93
C LEU A 36 3.31 16.21 -5.87
N GLU A 37 4.06 16.25 -6.97
CA GLU A 37 4.14 15.12 -7.90
C GLU A 37 4.80 13.91 -7.27
N ARG A 38 5.85 14.10 -6.47
CA ARG A 38 6.48 13.04 -5.68
C ARG A 38 5.50 12.44 -4.69
N LEU A 39 4.82 13.28 -3.91
CA LEU A 39 3.81 12.80 -2.96
C LEU A 39 2.68 12.05 -3.65
N LYS A 40 2.10 12.61 -4.72
CA LYS A 40 1.06 11.94 -5.51
C LYS A 40 1.58 10.68 -6.18
N CYS A 41 2.87 10.56 -6.50
CA CYS A 41 3.40 9.31 -7.04
C CYS A 41 3.21 8.15 -6.05
N TRP A 42 3.35 8.39 -4.75
CA TRP A 42 3.38 7.35 -3.73
C TRP A 42 2.10 7.29 -2.89
N LEU A 43 1.55 8.43 -2.50
CA LEU A 43 0.55 8.54 -1.45
C LEU A 43 -0.81 8.97 -2.00
N GLN A 44 -1.85 8.33 -1.49
CA GLN A 44 -3.22 8.78 -1.59
C GLN A 44 -3.51 9.66 -0.36
N MET A 45 -3.50 10.97 -0.59
CA MET A 45 -3.51 12.01 0.43
C MET A 45 -4.85 12.72 0.51
N PRO A 46 -5.20 13.26 1.68
CA PRO A 46 -6.37 14.09 1.80
C PRO A 46 -6.28 15.37 0.97
N GLY A 47 -7.42 15.84 0.45
CA GLY A 47 -7.58 17.18 -0.12
C GLY A 47 -8.06 18.23 0.90
N ASP A 48 -8.48 17.80 2.09
CA ASP A 48 -8.91 18.67 3.19
C ASP A 48 -8.42 18.15 4.56
N SER A 49 -8.23 19.03 5.53
CA SER A 49 -7.70 18.71 6.87
C SER A 49 -8.67 17.90 7.74
N THR A 50 -9.93 17.81 7.31
CA THR A 50 -10.98 17.06 8.00
C THR A 50 -11.08 15.61 7.52
N PHE A 51 -10.36 15.26 6.45
CA PHE A 51 -10.49 14.03 5.69
C PHE A 51 -11.95 13.66 5.40
N ALA A 52 -12.72 14.53 4.75
CA ALA A 52 -14.14 14.30 4.50
C ALA A 52 -14.43 13.77 3.08
N LYS A 53 -14.89 12.51 2.99
CA LYS A 53 -15.57 11.91 1.80
C LYS A 53 -14.89 12.19 0.46
N MET A 54 -13.60 11.88 0.38
CA MET A 54 -12.76 12.26 -0.76
C MET A 54 -12.89 11.28 -1.92
N LEU A 55 -12.70 11.78 -3.14
CA LEU A 55 -12.55 10.96 -4.34
C LEU A 55 -11.10 11.03 -4.79
N ASP A 56 -10.53 9.88 -5.10
CA ASP A 56 -9.23 9.79 -5.77
C ASP A 56 -9.42 9.11 -7.13
N SER A 57 -9.35 9.89 -8.21
CA SER A 57 -9.42 9.37 -9.58
C SER A 57 -8.17 8.59 -9.99
N ASP A 58 -7.07 8.79 -9.26
CA ASP A 58 -5.73 8.37 -9.71
C ASP A 58 -5.22 7.16 -8.93
N CYS A 59 -5.99 6.59 -7.99
CA CYS A 59 -5.55 5.48 -7.13
C CYS A 59 -4.99 4.30 -7.94
N GLN A 60 -5.66 3.90 -9.03
CA GLN A 60 -5.19 2.84 -9.93
C GLN A 60 -3.92 3.23 -10.69
N VAL A 61 -3.86 4.46 -11.23
CA VAL A 61 -2.67 4.96 -11.96
C VAL A 61 -1.47 4.99 -11.02
N ARG A 62 -1.67 5.46 -9.79
CA ARG A 62 -0.66 5.52 -8.73
C ARG A 62 -0.12 4.15 -8.39
N ALA A 63 -0.99 3.20 -8.10
CA ALA A 63 -0.57 1.87 -7.73
C ALA A 63 0.08 1.11 -8.90
N LYS A 64 -0.32 1.36 -10.15
CA LYS A 64 0.39 0.84 -11.33
C LYS A 64 1.80 1.39 -11.43
N ARG A 65 1.96 2.71 -11.24
CA ARG A 65 3.27 3.38 -11.25
C ARG A 65 4.16 2.85 -10.12
N VAL A 66 3.68 2.82 -8.89
CA VAL A 66 4.42 2.30 -7.72
C VAL A 66 4.75 0.82 -7.90
N GLY A 67 3.79 -0.01 -8.30
CA GLY A 67 4.01 -1.43 -8.55
C GLY A 67 5.08 -1.68 -9.62
N GLY A 68 5.10 -0.85 -10.68
CA GLY A 68 6.17 -0.87 -11.68
C GLY A 68 7.54 -0.50 -11.11
N LEU A 69 7.61 0.60 -10.33
CA LEU A 69 8.85 1.04 -9.68
C LEU A 69 9.40 0.00 -8.70
N LEU A 70 8.53 -0.78 -8.06
CA LEU A 70 8.90 -1.82 -7.09
C LEU A 70 9.11 -3.21 -7.71
N SER A 71 9.08 -3.33 -9.04
CA SER A 71 9.30 -4.58 -9.78
C SER A 71 10.58 -4.49 -10.63
N PRO A 72 11.77 -4.77 -10.06
CA PRO A 72 13.07 -4.52 -10.72
C PRO A 72 13.39 -5.44 -11.91
N GLY A 73 12.63 -6.51 -12.11
CA GLY A 73 12.90 -7.55 -13.12
C GLY A 73 12.12 -7.41 -14.44
N THR A 74 12.50 -8.25 -15.41
CA THR A 74 11.75 -8.41 -16.66
C THR A 74 10.38 -9.03 -16.35
N GLY A 75 9.31 -8.31 -16.70
CA GLY A 75 7.93 -8.72 -16.41
C GLY A 75 7.14 -7.74 -15.56
N GLY A 76 7.81 -6.78 -14.91
CA GLY A 76 7.19 -5.64 -14.23
C GLY A 76 6.10 -6.01 -13.23
N LEU A 77 5.20 -5.06 -12.99
CA LEU A 77 4.00 -5.24 -12.17
C LEU A 77 3.16 -6.42 -12.67
N TYR A 78 2.72 -7.26 -11.76
CA TYR A 78 1.71 -8.28 -12.04
C TYR A 78 0.31 -7.74 -11.75
N GLU A 79 -0.53 -7.74 -12.78
CA GLU A 79 -1.96 -7.38 -12.68
C GLU A 79 -2.80 -8.68 -12.69
N PRO A 80 -3.23 -9.20 -11.52
CA PRO A 80 -4.15 -10.32 -11.47
C PRO A 80 -5.51 -9.92 -12.05
N SER A 81 -6.21 -10.91 -12.60
CA SER A 81 -7.65 -10.80 -12.84
C SER A 81 -8.40 -10.57 -11.52
N ASP A 82 -9.61 -9.98 -11.59
CA ASP A 82 -10.41 -9.59 -10.41
C ASP A 82 -10.45 -10.71 -9.36
N LEU A 83 -9.79 -10.47 -8.22
CA LEU A 83 -9.65 -11.43 -7.13
C LEU A 83 -10.93 -11.57 -6.31
N SER A 84 -11.89 -10.66 -6.46
CA SER A 84 -13.21 -10.75 -5.81
C SER A 84 -14.12 -11.79 -6.48
N VAL A 85 -13.81 -12.20 -7.72
CA VAL A 85 -14.56 -13.22 -8.45
C VAL A 85 -14.08 -14.62 -8.06
N ALA A 86 -14.99 -15.44 -7.53
CA ALA A 86 -14.71 -16.79 -7.01
C ALA A 86 -14.20 -17.79 -8.06
N LEU A 87 -14.43 -17.53 -9.35
CA LEU A 87 -13.95 -18.39 -10.43
C LEU A 87 -12.42 -18.44 -10.46
N GLY A 88 -11.84 -19.64 -10.40
CA GLY A 88 -10.40 -19.87 -10.56
C GLY A 88 -9.54 -19.35 -9.39
N VAL A 89 -10.13 -19.10 -8.22
CA VAL A 89 -9.45 -18.54 -7.04
C VAL A 89 -8.10 -19.20 -6.72
N PRO A 90 -7.98 -20.55 -6.64
CA PRO A 90 -6.69 -21.17 -6.32
C PRO A 90 -5.59 -20.84 -7.34
N ALA A 91 -5.93 -20.81 -8.64
CA ALA A 91 -4.99 -20.48 -9.70
C ALA A 91 -4.59 -18.99 -9.67
N LYS A 92 -5.54 -18.08 -9.40
CA LYS A 92 -5.27 -16.65 -9.26
C LYS A 92 -4.29 -16.38 -8.11
N TRP A 93 -4.53 -16.99 -6.94
CA TRP A 93 -3.63 -16.85 -5.80
C TRP A 93 -2.25 -17.47 -6.06
N THR A 94 -2.19 -18.63 -6.71
CA THR A 94 -0.91 -19.24 -7.11
C THR A 94 -0.10 -18.31 -8.04
N ALA A 95 -0.77 -17.62 -8.97
CA ALA A 95 -0.12 -16.69 -9.88
C ALA A 95 0.38 -15.42 -9.15
N VAL A 96 -0.40 -14.87 -8.21
CA VAL A 96 0.03 -13.79 -7.31
C VAL A 96 1.26 -14.22 -6.51
N ASP A 97 1.23 -15.39 -5.88
CA ASP A 97 2.35 -15.95 -5.12
C ASP A 97 3.61 -16.07 -5.97
N THR A 98 3.46 -16.61 -7.17
CA THR A 98 4.57 -16.82 -8.11
C THR A 98 5.19 -15.49 -8.52
N ALA A 99 4.36 -14.49 -8.85
CA ALA A 99 4.84 -13.16 -9.21
C ALA A 99 5.59 -12.50 -8.05
N VAL A 100 4.98 -12.47 -6.87
CA VAL A 100 5.54 -11.81 -5.68
C VAL A 100 6.86 -12.45 -5.26
N LYS A 101 6.94 -13.79 -5.25
CA LYS A 101 8.20 -14.52 -4.96
C LYS A 101 9.30 -14.26 -6.00
N ALA A 102 8.92 -13.90 -7.23
CA ALA A 102 9.82 -13.57 -8.33
C ALA A 102 10.12 -12.07 -8.43
N ASP A 103 10.06 -11.34 -7.30
CA ASP A 103 10.34 -9.90 -7.24
C ASP A 103 9.39 -9.02 -8.06
N ARG A 104 8.18 -9.50 -8.38
CA ARG A 104 7.18 -8.72 -9.10
C ARG A 104 6.06 -8.33 -8.15
N ALA A 105 5.91 -7.03 -7.93
CA ALA A 105 4.80 -6.52 -7.14
C ALA A 105 3.47 -6.95 -7.78
N ALA A 106 2.48 -7.29 -6.96
CA ALA A 106 1.15 -7.69 -7.43
C ALA A 106 0.11 -6.65 -7.04
N TYR A 107 -0.64 -6.18 -8.03
CA TYR A 107 -1.68 -5.15 -7.89
C TYR A 107 -3.00 -5.79 -7.45
N VAL A 108 -3.60 -5.33 -6.35
CA VAL A 108 -4.91 -5.81 -5.88
C VAL A 108 -5.86 -4.65 -5.80
N ASN A 109 -6.90 -4.65 -6.64
CA ASN A 109 -7.92 -3.60 -6.63
C ASN A 109 -9.32 -4.11 -6.32
N GLY A 110 -10.16 -3.17 -5.93
CA GLY A 110 -11.61 -3.35 -5.78
C GLY A 110 -12.24 -2.05 -5.35
N SER A 111 -13.54 -2.05 -5.06
CA SER A 111 -14.22 -0.84 -4.60
C SER A 111 -13.63 -0.31 -3.28
N THR A 112 -13.73 0.99 -3.02
CA THR A 112 -13.20 1.61 -1.79
C THR A 112 -13.80 1.00 -0.53
N GLY A 113 -15.08 0.61 -0.53
CA GLY A 113 -15.71 -0.11 0.57
C GLY A 113 -15.29 -1.57 0.71
N HIS A 114 -14.70 -2.19 -0.31
CA HIS A 114 -14.16 -3.55 -0.27
C HIS A 114 -12.69 -3.55 0.17
N VAL A 115 -11.84 -2.88 -0.61
CA VAL A 115 -10.38 -2.92 -0.47
C VAL A 115 -9.86 -1.75 0.38
N GLY A 116 -10.48 -0.58 0.27
CA GLY A 116 -10.15 0.56 1.14
C GLY A 116 -10.64 0.39 2.56
N GLY A 117 -11.60 -0.50 2.82
CA GLY A 117 -12.12 -0.75 4.16
C GLY A 117 -12.92 0.42 4.74
N ALA A 118 -13.57 0.18 5.88
CA ALA A 118 -14.52 1.13 6.45
C ALA A 118 -13.87 2.42 7.00
N GLN A 119 -12.60 2.34 7.41
CA GLN A 119 -11.87 3.48 7.99
C GLN A 119 -11.26 4.41 6.93
N SER A 120 -11.13 3.97 5.67
CA SER A 120 -10.66 4.82 4.58
C SER A 120 -11.61 5.99 4.37
N LYS A 121 -11.03 7.17 4.22
CA LYS A 121 -11.79 8.40 3.96
C LYS A 121 -12.15 8.60 2.49
N PHE A 122 -11.67 7.70 1.64
CA PHE A 122 -12.05 7.58 0.23
C PHE A 122 -13.22 6.59 0.01
N ASN A 123 -13.63 5.89 1.07
CA ASN A 123 -14.90 5.17 1.09
C ASN A 123 -16.06 6.18 1.22
N ASN A 124 -16.68 6.52 0.08
CA ASN A 124 -17.84 7.39 0.03
C ASN A 124 -19.16 6.61 0.14
N GLU A 125 -20.25 7.30 0.49
CA GLU A 125 -21.58 6.69 0.69
C GLU A 125 -22.12 5.93 -0.52
N ARG A 126 -21.63 6.27 -1.72
CA ARG A 126 -22.04 5.64 -2.97
C ARG A 126 -21.13 4.47 -3.36
N ASN A 127 -20.02 4.26 -2.65
CA ASN A 127 -18.98 3.28 -2.96
C ASN A 127 -18.50 3.35 -4.44
N ILE A 128 -18.44 4.56 -5.01
CA ILE A 128 -18.14 4.80 -6.44
C ILE A 128 -16.62 4.84 -6.72
N GLY A 129 -15.76 4.70 -5.71
CA GLY A 129 -14.31 4.71 -5.85
C GLY A 129 -13.68 3.32 -6.01
N PHE A 130 -12.44 3.30 -6.49
CA PHE A 130 -11.57 2.12 -6.42
C PHE A 130 -10.43 2.37 -5.42
N HIS A 131 -10.05 1.31 -4.71
CA HIS A 131 -8.88 1.29 -3.84
C HIS A 131 -7.94 0.18 -4.28
N VAL A 132 -6.65 0.37 -3.98
CA VAL A 132 -5.61 -0.56 -4.40
C VAL A 132 -4.63 -0.85 -3.27
N ILE A 133 -4.21 -2.10 -3.18
CA ILE A 133 -3.07 -2.56 -2.39
C ILE A 133 -2.04 -3.16 -3.35
N VAL A 134 -0.76 -2.93 -3.07
CA VAL A 134 0.35 -3.55 -3.81
C VAL A 134 1.02 -4.58 -2.91
N PHE A 135 0.94 -5.87 -3.26
CA PHE A 135 1.69 -6.91 -2.58
C PHE A 135 3.13 -6.97 -3.08
N LEU A 136 4.07 -7.03 -2.14
CA LEU A 136 5.51 -6.86 -2.37
C LEU A 136 6.33 -8.09 -2.02
N ALA A 137 5.88 -8.85 -1.03
CA ALA A 137 6.54 -10.09 -0.59
C ALA A 137 5.51 -11.06 0.00
N VAL A 138 5.89 -12.33 0.10
CA VAL A 138 5.18 -13.32 0.92
C VAL A 138 5.98 -13.62 2.17
N GLY A 139 5.31 -13.94 3.27
CA GLY A 139 5.94 -14.39 4.49
C GLY A 139 5.12 -15.47 5.18
N LYS A 140 5.69 -16.01 6.26
CA LYS A 140 5.07 -17.07 7.05
C LYS A 140 5.38 -16.84 8.52
N GLU A 141 4.36 -16.87 9.35
CA GLU A 141 4.49 -16.83 10.81
C GLU A 141 5.10 -18.13 11.34
N SER A 142 5.53 -18.13 12.60
CA SER A 142 6.11 -19.31 13.26
C SER A 142 5.15 -20.49 13.37
N ASP A 143 3.84 -20.22 13.50
CA ASP A 143 2.77 -21.23 13.49
C ASP A 143 2.45 -21.76 12.07
N GLY A 144 3.09 -21.17 11.07
CA GLY A 144 2.96 -21.52 9.68
C GLY A 144 1.88 -20.78 8.90
N ARG A 145 1.20 -19.81 9.51
CA ARG A 145 0.23 -18.95 8.83
C ARG A 145 0.93 -18.06 7.80
N GLY A 146 0.51 -18.14 6.54
CA GLY A 146 1.03 -17.30 5.47
C GLY A 146 0.47 -15.87 5.52
N TYR A 147 1.27 -14.91 5.06
CA TYR A 147 0.84 -13.53 4.85
C TYR A 147 1.48 -12.92 3.60
N TYR A 148 0.85 -11.90 3.05
CA TYR A 148 1.48 -11.00 2.09
C TYR A 148 1.95 -9.73 2.79
N LEU A 149 3.13 -9.24 2.42
CA LEU A 149 3.56 -7.89 2.74
C LEU A 149 2.90 -6.96 1.72
N GLY A 150 1.99 -6.09 2.16
CA GLY A 150 1.23 -5.20 1.28
C GLY A 150 1.45 -3.74 1.60
N PHE A 151 1.51 -2.92 0.56
CA PHE A 151 1.51 -1.47 0.61
C PHE A 151 0.12 -0.93 0.27
N ASP A 152 -0.45 -0.15 1.18
CA ASP A 152 -1.67 0.63 0.96
C ASP A 152 -1.32 2.13 0.89
N PRO A 153 -1.52 2.82 -0.25
CA PRO A 153 -1.15 4.23 -0.40
C PRO A 153 -2.04 5.19 0.40
N ASP A 154 -3.18 4.75 0.93
CA ASP A 154 -4.14 5.61 1.64
C ASP A 154 -3.62 6.00 3.03
N THR A 155 -3.19 7.25 3.14
CA THR A 155 -2.72 7.85 4.40
C THR A 155 -3.80 7.87 5.49
N SER A 156 -5.08 7.78 5.13
CA SER A 156 -6.23 7.78 6.02
C SER A 156 -6.76 6.39 6.38
N ALA A 157 -6.18 5.35 5.77
CA ALA A 157 -6.63 3.97 5.78
C ALA A 157 -6.91 3.43 7.19
N THR A 158 -6.02 3.73 8.12
CA THR A 158 -6.05 3.26 9.51
C THR A 158 -5.94 4.45 10.46
N THR A 159 -6.30 4.26 11.72
CA THR A 159 -6.04 5.26 12.77
C THR A 159 -4.56 5.61 12.85
N GLU A 160 -3.66 4.64 12.71
CA GLU A 160 -2.23 4.88 12.86
C GLU A 160 -1.60 5.53 11.63
N SER A 161 -2.02 5.17 10.41
CA SER A 161 -1.58 5.89 9.20
C SER A 161 -2.02 7.35 9.24
N ARG A 162 -3.23 7.62 9.73
CA ARG A 162 -3.74 8.99 9.88
C ARG A 162 -2.96 9.77 10.93
N ALA A 163 -2.67 9.15 12.07
CA ALA A 163 -1.88 9.78 13.12
C ALA A 163 -0.46 10.10 12.65
N ALA A 164 0.19 9.16 11.95
CA ALA A 164 1.52 9.36 11.38
C ALA A 164 1.54 10.47 10.33
N TRP A 165 0.55 10.50 9.42
CA TRP A 165 0.39 11.59 8.46
C TRP A 165 0.27 12.93 9.18
N LYS A 166 -0.66 13.04 10.14
CA LYS A 166 -0.88 14.29 10.89
C LYS A 166 0.36 14.77 11.64
N ALA A 167 1.17 13.87 12.19
CA ALA A 167 2.42 14.23 12.85
C ALA A 167 3.46 14.82 11.87
N LEU A 168 3.42 14.43 10.60
CA LEU A 168 4.36 14.90 9.58
C LEU A 168 3.91 16.18 8.88
N VAL A 169 2.60 16.45 8.85
CA VAL A 169 1.99 17.48 7.99
C VAL A 169 1.03 18.43 8.73
N THR A 170 1.38 18.86 9.94
CA THR A 170 0.51 19.71 10.79
C THR A 170 0.22 21.09 10.20
N GLY A 171 -1.02 21.57 10.35
CA GLY A 171 -1.42 22.93 9.99
C GLY A 171 -1.94 23.04 8.55
N GLU A 172 -1.71 24.20 7.91
CA GLU A 172 -2.19 24.42 6.54
C GLU A 172 -1.61 23.40 5.54
N THR A 173 -0.42 22.86 5.81
CA THR A 173 0.28 21.96 4.88
C THR A 173 -0.35 20.59 4.76
N GLU A 174 -1.24 20.20 5.68
CA GLU A 174 -2.13 19.04 5.51
C GLU A 174 -2.97 19.14 4.23
N THR A 175 -3.32 20.36 3.84
CA THR A 175 -4.16 20.68 2.68
C THR A 175 -3.41 21.34 1.53
N LYS A 176 -2.15 21.70 1.75
CA LYS A 176 -1.29 22.35 0.75
C LYS A 176 0.01 21.58 0.53
N PRO A 177 -0.04 20.28 0.17
CA PRO A 177 1.18 19.51 -0.11
C PRO A 177 2.03 20.07 -1.26
N GLN A 178 1.49 20.97 -2.09
CA GLN A 178 2.26 21.72 -3.09
C GLN A 178 3.27 22.71 -2.49
N ASP A 179 3.08 23.13 -1.25
CA ASP A 179 3.96 24.09 -0.58
C ASP A 179 5.16 23.39 0.10
N PHE A 180 5.21 22.06 0.07
CA PHE A 180 6.37 21.33 0.58
C PHE A 180 7.61 21.55 -0.26
N THR A 181 8.76 21.52 0.41
CA THR A 181 10.05 21.37 -0.28
C THR A 181 10.23 19.95 -0.80
N ALA A 182 11.20 19.76 -1.70
CA ALA A 182 11.55 18.44 -2.18
C ALA A 182 11.99 17.53 -1.02
N GLU A 183 12.79 18.06 -0.09
CA GLU A 183 13.27 17.35 1.10
C GLU A 183 12.11 16.93 2.00
N LYS A 184 11.13 17.82 2.23
CA LYS A 184 9.97 17.48 3.05
C LYS A 184 9.11 16.39 2.40
N SER A 185 8.93 16.43 1.07
CA SER A 185 8.20 15.37 0.37
C SER A 185 8.89 14.01 0.52
N LEU A 186 10.23 13.98 0.44
CA LEU A 186 11.02 12.76 0.62
C LEU A 186 10.92 12.23 2.06
N GLU A 187 11.03 13.12 3.05
CA GLU A 187 10.86 12.80 4.47
C GLU A 187 9.49 12.15 4.74
N VAL A 188 8.42 12.75 4.21
CA VAL A 188 7.04 12.26 4.38
C VAL A 188 6.86 10.88 3.75
N ILE A 189 7.27 10.71 2.49
CA ILE A 189 7.14 9.42 1.78
C ILE A 189 7.94 8.34 2.52
N THR A 190 9.19 8.63 2.88
CA THR A 190 10.07 7.71 3.60
C THR A 190 9.47 7.32 4.95
N SER A 191 8.98 8.29 5.71
CA SER A 191 8.39 8.02 7.04
C SER A 191 7.13 7.17 6.94
N MET A 192 6.26 7.44 5.96
CA MET A 192 5.01 6.70 5.77
C MET A 192 5.23 5.26 5.25
N MET A 193 6.26 5.05 4.43
CA MET A 193 6.57 3.77 3.79
C MET A 193 7.54 2.91 4.61
N LEU A 194 8.69 3.48 4.97
CA LEU A 194 9.82 2.76 5.57
C LEU A 194 9.85 2.88 7.10
N GLY A 195 9.26 3.94 7.65
CA GLY A 195 9.27 4.22 9.08
C GLY A 195 10.70 4.46 9.61
N SER A 196 10.85 4.50 10.93
CA SER A 196 12.12 4.72 11.60
C SER A 196 12.78 3.45 12.13
N ALA A 197 12.06 2.33 12.21
CA ALA A 197 12.56 1.07 12.74
C ALA A 197 13.39 0.30 11.70
N GLU A 198 14.57 -0.18 12.08
CA GLU A 198 15.49 -0.90 11.18
C GLU A 198 14.84 -2.16 10.57
N GLY A 199 14.12 -2.95 11.40
CA GLY A 199 13.45 -4.19 11.00
C GLY A 199 11.95 -4.08 10.67
N GLY A 200 11.39 -2.87 10.67
CA GLY A 200 9.96 -2.63 10.40
C GLY A 200 9.74 -1.75 9.17
N PHE A 201 8.47 -1.46 8.90
CA PHE A 201 8.05 -0.47 7.91
C PHE A 201 7.23 0.65 8.56
N GLY A 202 6.97 1.70 7.78
CA GLY A 202 6.00 2.73 8.15
C GLY A 202 4.57 2.20 8.14
N PRO A 203 3.59 3.02 8.54
CA PRO A 203 2.21 2.60 8.76
C PRO A 203 1.48 2.11 7.49
N LEU A 204 2.00 2.41 6.30
CA LEU A 204 1.38 2.05 5.02
C LEU A 204 1.76 0.66 4.52
N VAL A 205 2.78 0.02 5.10
CA VAL A 205 3.18 -1.33 4.74
C VAL A 205 2.86 -2.27 5.91
N ARG A 206 2.00 -3.25 5.65
CA ARG A 206 1.42 -4.15 6.66
C ARG A 206 1.50 -5.59 6.19
N LYS A 207 1.40 -6.53 7.12
CA LYS A 207 1.06 -7.93 6.82
C LYS A 207 -0.43 -8.02 6.47
N TYR A 208 -0.76 -8.81 5.46
CA TYR A 208 -2.12 -9.13 5.05
C TYR A 208 -2.29 -10.64 5.13
N TYR A 209 -3.08 -11.11 6.09
CA TYR A 209 -3.40 -12.52 6.23
C TYR A 209 -4.61 -12.85 5.38
N VAL A 210 -4.35 -13.33 4.16
CA VAL A 210 -5.39 -13.65 3.19
C VAL A 210 -5.64 -15.16 3.16
N ASP A 211 -6.91 -15.55 3.22
CA ASP A 211 -7.31 -16.93 2.94
C ASP A 211 -7.29 -17.16 1.42
N THR A 212 -6.19 -17.72 0.92
CA THR A 212 -5.96 -17.97 -0.51
C THR A 212 -6.82 -19.10 -1.09
N THR A 213 -7.67 -19.73 -0.27
CA THR A 213 -8.69 -20.67 -0.75
C THR A 213 -9.99 -19.98 -1.17
N LYS A 214 -10.12 -18.67 -0.91
CA LYS A 214 -11.32 -17.87 -1.17
C LYS A 214 -11.03 -16.66 -2.06
N ALA A 215 -12.09 -16.11 -2.65
CA ALA A 215 -12.03 -14.79 -3.27
C ALA A 215 -11.53 -13.76 -2.27
N PHE A 216 -10.87 -12.71 -2.77
CA PHE A 216 -10.35 -11.63 -1.93
C PHE A 216 -11.46 -11.10 -1.02
N PRO A 217 -11.31 -11.21 0.31
CA PRO A 217 -12.35 -10.77 1.20
C PRO A 217 -12.35 -9.25 1.37
N LYS A 218 -13.51 -8.71 1.75
CA LYS A 218 -13.61 -7.35 2.27
C LYS A 218 -12.64 -7.12 3.43
N ILE A 219 -11.92 -6.00 3.36
CA ILE A 219 -11.06 -5.50 4.43
C ILE A 219 -11.94 -4.87 5.50
N ILE A 220 -11.78 -5.35 6.73
CA ILE A 220 -12.40 -4.77 7.92
C ILE A 220 -11.26 -4.36 8.83
N ARG A 221 -11.17 -3.07 9.09
CA ARG A 221 -10.17 -2.48 10.00
C ARG A 221 -10.88 -2.28 11.32
N ALA A 222 -10.43 -3.00 12.35
CA ALA A 222 -10.86 -2.76 13.73
C ALA A 222 -10.33 -1.40 14.19
#